data_AF-A0A126PBC6-F1
#
_entry.id   AF-A0A126PBC6-F1
#
_cell.length_a   1.000
_cell.length_b   1.000
_cell.length_c   1.000
_cell.angle_alpha   90.00
_cell.angle_beta   90.00
_cell.angle_gamma   90.00
#
_symmetry.space_group_name_H-M   'P 1'
#
loop_
_entity.id
_entity.type
_entity.pdbx_description
1 polymer ?
#
loop_
_entity_poly.entity_id
_entity_poly.type
_entity_poly.pdbx_seq_one_letter_code
_entity_poly.pdbx_strand_id
1 'polypeptide(L)'
;MLRPVLFGNRRGPQSRRATEAMLDQKRNAPNPWWQLLPAGGICAYFALYVVAAALYPGGSQADRASVGFSWLHNYWCNLLNTDALNGQPNAARPVALAAVGVLCASLVVFWCYLPQLLALGTRGAAIIRATGILSMVSAGFIFTEYHDLIWR
;
A
#
# COMPACT_ATOMS: atom_id res chain seq x y z
N MET A 1 -50.19 55.42 3.63
CA MET A 1 -49.80 54.72 2.39
C MET A 1 -48.49 53.98 2.64
N LEU A 2 -48.54 52.66 2.84
CA LEU A 2 -47.37 51.80 3.03
C LEU A 2 -46.95 51.21 1.67
N ARG A 3 -45.71 51.46 1.23
CA ARG A 3 -45.16 50.84 0.02
C ARG A 3 -44.72 49.40 0.33
N PRO A 4 -45.01 48.41 -0.54
CA PRO A 4 -44.59 47.04 -0.30
C PRO A 4 -43.10 46.88 -0.60
N VAL A 5 -42.36 46.28 0.34
CA VAL A 5 -40.97 45.88 0.15
C VAL A 5 -40.97 44.61 -0.70
N LEU A 6 -40.68 44.76 -2.00
CA LEU A 6 -40.41 43.63 -2.89
C LEU A 6 -39.08 43.00 -2.47
N PHE A 7 -39.14 41.85 -1.80
CA PHE A 7 -38.00 40.95 -1.61
C PHE A 7 -37.61 40.36 -2.98
N GLY A 8 -36.88 41.14 -3.76
CA GLY A 8 -36.21 40.68 -4.96
C GLY A 8 -35.15 39.64 -4.57
N ASN A 9 -35.29 38.44 -5.13
CA ASN A 9 -34.34 37.33 -5.03
C ASN A 9 -32.95 37.77 -5.52
N ARG A 10 -32.11 38.33 -4.62
CA ARG A 10 -30.74 38.77 -4.90
C ARG A 10 -29.78 37.58 -5.00
N ARG A 11 -29.99 36.66 -5.93
CA ARG A 11 -28.92 35.75 -6.36
C ARG A 11 -28.00 36.52 -7.31
N GLY A 12 -27.11 37.32 -6.74
CA GLY A 12 -26.11 38.07 -7.50
C GLY A 12 -25.11 37.15 -8.24
N PRO A 13 -24.40 37.66 -9.25
CA PRO A 13 -23.43 36.90 -10.06
C PRO A 13 -22.35 36.19 -9.23
N GLN A 14 -22.03 36.69 -8.04
CA GLN A 14 -21.10 36.07 -7.10
C GLN A 14 -21.62 34.74 -6.54
N SER A 15 -22.93 34.62 -6.28
CA SER A 15 -23.55 33.37 -5.82
C SER A 15 -23.57 32.29 -6.90
N ARG A 16 -23.75 32.68 -8.18
CA ARG A 16 -23.68 31.75 -9.32
C ARG A 16 -22.26 31.25 -9.53
N ARG A 17 -21.26 32.14 -9.51
CA ARG A 17 -19.84 31.75 -9.61
C ARG A 17 -19.39 30.80 -8.51
N ALA A 18 -19.83 31.03 -7.26
CA ALA A 18 -19.53 30.11 -6.17
C ALA A 18 -20.14 28.73 -6.39
N THR A 19 -21.39 28.67 -6.87
CA THR A 19 -22.07 27.41 -7.16
C THR A 19 -21.43 26.67 -8.33
N GLU A 20 -21.07 27.39 -9.40
CA GLU A 20 -20.34 26.85 -10.55
C GLU A 20 -18.97 26.30 -10.15
N ALA A 21 -18.21 27.04 -9.35
CA ALA A 21 -16.91 26.60 -8.83
C ALA A 21 -17.02 25.34 -7.96
N MET A 22 -18.05 25.24 -7.11
CA MET A 22 -18.30 24.06 -6.28
C MET A 22 -18.71 22.83 -7.11
N LEU A 23 -19.52 23.03 -8.17
CA LEU A 23 -19.92 21.96 -9.07
C LEU A 23 -18.74 21.47 -9.92
N ASP A 24 -17.89 22.39 -10.37
CA ASP A 24 -16.67 22.06 -11.14
C ASP A 24 -15.65 21.32 -10.27
N GLN A 25 -15.51 21.72 -9.00
CA GLN A 25 -14.70 21.01 -8.01
C GLN A 25 -15.20 19.58 -7.75
N LYS A 26 -16.52 19.37 -7.67
CA LYS A 26 -17.09 18.02 -7.54
C LYS A 26 -16.94 17.18 -8.82
N ARG A 27 -17.04 17.80 -9.99
CA ARG A 27 -16.91 17.11 -11.29
C ARG A 27 -15.47 16.67 -11.57
N ASN A 28 -14.48 17.43 -11.11
CA ASN A 28 -13.06 17.14 -11.30
C ASN A 28 -12.40 16.44 -10.09
N ALA A 29 -13.18 16.04 -9.09
CA ALA A 29 -12.66 15.26 -7.96
C ALA A 29 -12.14 13.91 -8.50
N PRO A 30 -10.88 13.53 -8.22
CA PRO A 30 -10.34 12.26 -8.66
C PRO A 30 -11.20 11.11 -8.12
N ASN A 31 -11.47 10.11 -8.96
CA ASN A 31 -12.43 9.07 -8.64
C ASN A 31 -11.96 8.26 -7.40
N PRO A 32 -12.75 8.21 -6.30
CA PRO A 32 -12.29 7.68 -5.01
C PRO A 32 -11.88 6.21 -5.05
N TRP A 33 -12.35 5.41 -6.02
CA TRP A 33 -11.97 4.00 -6.09
C TRP A 33 -10.48 3.78 -6.38
N TRP A 34 -9.80 4.72 -7.02
CA TRP A 34 -8.35 4.64 -7.23
C TRP A 34 -7.56 4.72 -5.92
N GLN A 35 -8.12 5.40 -4.91
CA GLN A 35 -7.52 5.50 -3.58
C GLN A 35 -7.66 4.20 -2.78
N LEU A 36 -8.54 3.29 -3.21
CA LEU A 36 -8.74 1.98 -2.59
C LEU A 36 -7.82 0.90 -3.17
N LEU A 37 -7.12 1.18 -4.27
CA LEU A 37 -6.16 0.23 -4.87
C LEU A 37 -5.13 -0.30 -3.86
N PRO A 38 -4.50 0.54 -3.00
CA PRO A 38 -3.56 0.03 -2.01
C PRO A 38 -4.20 -0.97 -1.04
N ALA A 39 -5.46 -0.72 -0.63
CA ALA A 39 -6.16 -1.61 0.29
C ALA A 39 -6.44 -2.97 -0.36
N GLY A 40 -6.89 -2.98 -1.62
CA GLY A 40 -7.09 -4.22 -2.38
C GLY A 40 -5.80 -5.03 -2.54
N GLY A 41 -4.68 -4.35 -2.82
CA GLY A 41 -3.38 -5.00 -2.93
C GLY A 41 -2.83 -5.52 -1.59
N ILE A 42 -3.11 -4.84 -0.47
CA ILE A 42 -2.80 -5.35 0.88
C ILE A 42 -3.62 -6.61 1.18
N CYS A 43 -4.90 -6.66 0.82
CA CYS A 43 -5.70 -7.87 0.95
C CYS A 43 -5.12 -9.02 0.11
N ALA A 44 -4.71 -8.73 -1.14
CA ALA A 44 -4.06 -9.71 -1.99
C ALA A 44 -2.72 -10.22 -1.41
N TYR A 45 -1.93 -9.34 -0.79
CA TYR A 45 -0.73 -9.71 -0.06
C TYR A 45 -1.02 -10.74 1.04
N PHE A 46 -2.02 -10.49 1.90
CA PHE A 46 -2.38 -11.45 2.96
C PHE A 46 -2.88 -12.79 2.40
N ALA A 47 -3.65 -12.78 1.32
CA ALA A 47 -4.09 -14.01 0.66
C ALA A 47 -2.90 -14.83 0.14
N LEU A 48 -1.97 -14.18 -0.59
CA LEU A 48 -0.75 -14.84 -1.07
C LEU A 48 0.14 -15.31 0.07
N TYR A 49 0.20 -14.55 1.17
CA TYR A 49 0.94 -14.92 2.37
C TYR A 49 0.41 -16.22 3.00
N VAL A 50 -0.92 -16.37 3.12
CA VAL A 50 -1.54 -17.61 3.62
C VAL A 50 -1.22 -18.78 2.69
N VAL A 51 -1.26 -18.58 1.38
CA VAL A 51 -0.87 -19.60 0.39
C VAL A 51 0.61 -19.99 0.56
N ALA A 52 1.51 -19.01 0.75
CA ALA A 52 2.92 -19.28 1.00
C ALA A 52 3.11 -20.08 2.30
N ALA A 53 2.45 -19.70 3.40
CA ALA A 53 2.50 -20.43 4.66
C ALA A 53 2.01 -21.89 4.52
N ALA A 54 0.99 -22.14 3.70
CA ALA A 54 0.51 -23.49 3.42
C ALA A 54 1.51 -24.34 2.60
N LEU A 55 2.37 -23.71 1.79
CA LEU A 55 3.41 -24.36 1.00
C LEU A 55 4.74 -24.52 1.75
N TYR A 56 4.85 -23.98 2.96
CA TYR A 56 6.09 -24.02 3.72
C TYR A 56 6.36 -25.45 4.23
N PRO A 57 7.54 -26.05 3.94
CA PRO A 57 7.77 -27.46 4.22
C PRO A 57 7.92 -27.76 5.71
N GLY A 58 8.49 -26.84 6.50
CA GLY A 58 8.56 -26.98 7.95
C GLY A 58 9.77 -26.36 8.63
N GLY A 59 9.84 -26.58 9.92
CA GLY A 59 10.76 -25.97 10.85
C GLY A 59 10.18 -24.70 11.46
N SER A 60 10.60 -24.44 12.69
CA SER A 60 10.34 -23.20 13.42
C SER A 60 11.52 -22.90 14.33
N GLN A 61 11.57 -21.68 14.88
CA GLN A 61 12.64 -21.30 15.80
C GLN A 61 12.62 -22.12 17.10
N ALA A 62 11.44 -22.58 17.51
CA ALA A 62 11.27 -23.42 18.70
C ALA A 62 11.54 -24.90 18.41
N ASP A 63 11.20 -25.37 17.20
CA ASP A 63 11.39 -26.76 16.79
C ASP A 63 11.68 -26.84 15.28
N ARG A 64 12.92 -27.21 14.93
CA ARG A 64 13.35 -27.37 13.54
C ARG A 64 12.79 -28.63 12.88
N ALA A 65 12.33 -29.62 13.62
CA ALA A 65 11.72 -30.83 13.06
C ALA A 65 10.22 -30.67 12.80
N SER A 66 9.59 -29.58 13.27
CA SER A 66 8.18 -29.31 13.03
C SER A 66 7.83 -29.30 11.53
N VAL A 67 6.61 -29.76 11.21
CA VAL A 67 6.11 -29.79 9.83
C VAL A 67 5.22 -28.56 9.59
N GLY A 68 5.37 -27.92 8.44
CA GLY A 68 4.57 -26.76 8.07
C GLY A 68 4.96 -25.44 8.77
N PHE A 69 4.20 -24.39 8.48
CA PHE A 69 4.43 -23.07 9.07
C PHE A 69 3.79 -22.95 10.46
N SER A 70 4.61 -22.79 11.50
CA SER A 70 4.16 -22.39 12.84
C SER A 70 3.84 -20.90 12.93
N TRP A 71 2.56 -20.54 13.11
CA TRP A 71 2.12 -19.14 13.24
C TRP A 71 2.67 -18.39 14.47
N LEU A 72 3.04 -19.12 15.51
CA LEU A 72 3.55 -18.54 16.76
C LEU A 72 5.10 -18.50 16.80
N HIS A 73 5.76 -19.43 16.10
CA HIS A 73 7.20 -19.66 16.23
C HIS A 73 8.00 -19.40 14.94
N ASN A 74 7.33 -19.13 13.82
CA ASN A 74 7.99 -18.66 12.60
C ASN A 74 7.79 -17.16 12.39
N TYR A 75 8.84 -16.51 11.92
CA TYR A 75 8.78 -15.17 11.39
C TYR A 75 8.29 -15.20 9.94
N TRP A 76 7.64 -14.13 9.51
CA TRP A 76 7.17 -14.01 8.13
C TRP A 76 8.33 -14.04 7.12
N CYS A 77 9.50 -13.53 7.51
CA CYS A 77 10.70 -13.59 6.68
C CYS A 77 11.21 -15.02 6.46
N ASN A 78 10.86 -16.00 7.30
CA ASN A 78 11.25 -17.39 7.07
C ASN A 78 10.68 -17.96 5.78
N LEU A 79 9.56 -17.41 5.28
CA LEU A 79 8.98 -17.78 3.98
C LEU A 79 9.80 -17.29 2.78
N LEU A 80 10.69 -16.30 2.98
CA LEU A 80 11.50 -15.69 1.92
C LEU A 80 12.89 -16.33 1.80
N ASN A 81 13.29 -17.16 2.77
CA ASN A 81 14.54 -17.90 2.77
C ASN A 81 14.59 -18.92 1.62
N THR A 82 15.79 -19.20 1.10
CA THR A 82 16.03 -20.26 0.11
C THR A 82 15.64 -21.63 0.63
N ASP A 83 16.00 -21.90 1.88
CA ASP A 83 15.71 -23.14 2.59
C ASP A 83 14.84 -22.85 3.81
N ALA A 84 13.95 -23.78 4.11
CA ALA A 84 13.15 -23.73 5.32
C ALA A 84 14.00 -24.09 6.54
N LEU A 85 13.50 -23.80 7.74
CA LEU A 85 14.27 -23.99 8.98
C LEU A 85 14.58 -25.46 9.29
N ASN A 86 13.86 -26.39 8.67
CA ASN A 86 14.13 -27.82 8.71
C ASN A 86 15.20 -28.30 7.69
N GLY A 87 15.77 -27.39 6.89
CA GLY A 87 16.81 -27.68 5.89
C GLY A 87 16.29 -28.15 4.53
N GLN A 88 14.97 -28.20 4.32
CA GLN A 88 14.41 -28.53 3.01
C GLN A 88 14.31 -27.28 2.11
N PRO A 89 14.40 -27.44 0.78
CA PRO A 89 14.14 -26.35 -0.16
C PRO A 89 12.79 -25.69 0.08
N ASN A 90 12.76 -24.37 0.17
CA ASN A 90 11.54 -23.65 0.52
C ASN A 90 10.65 -23.41 -0.71
N ALA A 91 9.68 -24.32 -0.92
CA ALA A 91 8.68 -24.19 -1.97
C ALA A 91 7.75 -22.96 -1.82
N ALA A 92 7.66 -22.37 -0.63
CA ALA A 92 6.86 -21.16 -0.39
C ALA A 92 7.51 -19.88 -0.92
N ARG A 93 8.85 -19.87 -1.09
CA ARG A 93 9.62 -18.68 -1.46
C ARG A 93 9.09 -17.91 -2.68
N PRO A 94 8.82 -18.52 -3.84
CA PRO A 94 8.34 -17.77 -5.00
C PRO A 94 7.00 -17.08 -4.74
N VAL A 95 6.09 -17.72 -4.00
CA VAL A 95 4.78 -17.12 -3.64
C VAL A 95 4.96 -15.99 -2.63
N ALA A 96 5.86 -16.16 -1.65
CA ALA A 96 6.20 -15.12 -0.69
C ALA A 96 6.83 -13.89 -1.35
N LEU A 97 7.74 -14.08 -2.31
CA LEU A 97 8.33 -12.99 -3.10
C LEU A 97 7.27 -12.25 -3.92
N ALA A 98 6.35 -12.98 -4.56
CA ALA A 98 5.23 -12.38 -5.27
C ALA A 98 4.34 -11.56 -4.34
N ALA A 99 4.04 -12.07 -3.13
CA ALA A 99 3.28 -11.35 -2.11
C ALA A 99 3.95 -10.02 -1.74
N VAL A 100 5.26 -10.06 -1.43
CA VAL A 100 6.03 -8.84 -1.10
C VAL A 100 6.05 -7.86 -2.26
N GLY A 101 6.18 -8.34 -3.51
CA GLY A 101 6.11 -7.50 -4.70
C GLY A 101 4.77 -6.77 -4.83
N VAL A 102 3.66 -7.47 -4.62
CA VAL A 102 2.30 -6.87 -4.59
C VAL A 102 2.18 -5.83 -3.48
N LEU A 103 2.70 -6.12 -2.28
CA LEU A 103 2.70 -5.18 -1.16
C LEU A 103 3.49 -3.91 -1.49
N CYS A 104 4.71 -4.05 -2.03
CA CYS A 104 5.55 -2.91 -2.41
C CYS A 104 4.88 -2.04 -3.48
N ALA A 105 4.30 -2.65 -4.52
CA ALA A 105 3.56 -1.93 -5.56
C ALA A 105 2.36 -1.17 -4.97
N SER A 106 1.62 -1.80 -4.06
CA SER A 106 0.48 -1.18 -3.37
C SER A 106 0.90 0.03 -2.54
N LEU A 107 2.02 -0.10 -1.83
CA LEU A 107 2.56 0.98 -0.99
C LEU A 107 3.14 2.12 -1.83
N VAL A 108 3.75 1.86 -3.00
CA VAL A 108 4.15 2.93 -3.95
C VAL A 108 2.95 3.79 -4.33
N VAL A 109 1.82 3.17 -4.66
CA VAL A 109 0.58 3.89 -4.98
C VAL A 109 0.09 4.69 -3.77
N PHE A 110 0.12 4.10 -2.57
CA PHE A 110 -0.21 4.81 -1.32
C PHE A 110 0.66 6.05 -1.11
N TRP A 111 1.98 5.96 -1.23
CA TRP A 111 2.90 7.10 -1.06
C TRP A 111 2.66 8.23 -2.07
N CYS A 112 2.18 7.91 -3.28
CA CYS A 112 1.81 8.90 -4.28
C CYS A 112 0.57 9.72 -3.88
N TYR A 113 -0.40 9.09 -3.23
CA TYR A 113 -1.67 9.71 -2.81
C TYR A 113 -1.61 10.34 -1.41
N LEU A 114 -0.77 9.83 -0.50
CA LEU A 114 -0.69 10.30 0.88
C LEU A 114 -0.53 11.82 1.02
N PRO A 115 0.33 12.52 0.23
CA PRO A 115 0.45 13.97 0.35
C PRO A 115 -0.81 14.75 -0.01
N GLN A 116 -1.65 14.20 -0.89
CA GLN A 116 -2.92 14.82 -1.27
C GLN A 116 -3.91 14.72 -0.11
N LEU A 117 -3.93 13.58 0.59
CA LEU A 117 -4.77 13.35 1.75
C LEU A 117 -4.40 14.25 2.94
N LEU A 118 -3.10 14.54 3.10
CA LEU A 118 -2.57 15.42 4.13
C LEU A 118 -2.54 16.91 3.74
N ALA A 119 -3.05 17.25 2.54
CA ALA A 119 -3.06 18.62 2.00
C ALA A 119 -1.68 19.32 2.09
N LEU A 120 -0.60 18.57 1.84
CA LEU A 120 0.76 19.08 1.99
C LEU A 120 1.17 20.00 0.84
N GLY A 121 2.00 20.99 1.16
CA GLY A 121 2.68 21.81 0.16
C GLY A 121 3.61 20.98 -0.74
N THR A 122 3.98 21.55 -1.90
CA THR A 122 4.73 20.86 -2.97
C THR A 122 6.04 20.23 -2.50
N ARG A 123 6.79 20.91 -1.62
CA ARG A 123 8.04 20.38 -1.05
C ARG A 123 7.81 19.15 -0.16
N GLY A 124 6.85 19.22 0.75
CA GLY A 124 6.52 18.10 1.64
C GLY A 124 5.99 16.89 0.85
N ALA A 125 5.16 17.15 -0.17
CA ALA A 125 4.68 16.11 -1.07
C ALA A 125 5.80 15.42 -1.85
N ALA A 126 6.79 16.18 -2.34
CA ALA A 126 7.95 15.62 -3.04
C ALA A 126 8.81 14.74 -2.12
N ILE A 127 9.08 15.20 -0.89
CA ILE A 127 9.88 14.45 0.09
C ILE A 127 9.20 13.12 0.40
N ILE A 128 7.91 13.12 0.76
CA ILE A 128 7.18 11.88 1.11
C ILE A 128 7.14 10.90 -0.06
N ARG A 129 6.88 11.38 -1.29
CA ARG A 129 6.87 10.50 -2.46
C ARG A 129 8.23 9.89 -2.71
N ALA A 130 9.28 10.71 -2.70
CA ALA A 130 10.64 10.26 -2.96
C ALA A 130 11.11 9.24 -1.93
N THR A 131 10.97 9.54 -0.63
CA THR A 131 11.41 8.64 0.44
C THR A 131 10.55 7.37 0.50
N GLY A 132 9.24 7.49 0.32
CA GLY A 132 8.32 6.36 0.27
C GLY A 132 8.63 5.40 -0.88
N ILE A 133 8.76 5.91 -2.11
CA ILE A 133 9.11 5.09 -3.27
C ILE A 133 10.49 4.46 -3.10
N LEU A 134 11.48 5.25 -2.67
CA LEU A 134 12.83 4.74 -2.43
C LEU A 134 12.82 3.57 -1.44
N SER A 135 12.06 3.69 -0.33
CA SER A 135 11.95 2.61 0.65
C SER A 135 11.34 1.33 0.06
N MET A 136 10.35 1.42 -0.84
CA MET A 136 9.72 0.26 -1.47
C MET A 136 10.64 -0.41 -2.48
N VAL A 137 11.42 0.39 -3.21
CA VAL A 137 12.46 -0.13 -4.11
C VAL A 137 13.51 -0.87 -3.29
N SER A 138 14.03 -0.26 -2.22
CA SER A 138 14.99 -0.92 -1.31
C SER A 138 14.43 -2.21 -0.72
N ALA A 139 13.17 -2.22 -0.28
CA ALA A 139 12.51 -3.41 0.25
C ALA A 139 12.41 -4.55 -0.79
N GLY A 140 12.16 -4.22 -2.06
CA GLY A 140 12.17 -5.20 -3.14
C GLY A 140 13.53 -5.87 -3.33
N PHE A 141 14.63 -5.13 -3.15
CA PHE A 141 15.99 -5.66 -3.30
C PHE A 141 16.46 -6.51 -2.12
N ILE A 142 15.97 -6.27 -0.90
CA ILE A 142 16.35 -7.06 0.31
C ILE A 142 16.13 -8.56 0.12
N PHE A 143 15.11 -8.96 -0.65
CA PHE A 143 14.74 -10.36 -0.83
C PHE A 143 15.31 -11.00 -2.10
N THR A 144 16.15 -10.27 -2.83
CA THR A 144 16.88 -10.77 -4.00
C THR A 144 18.25 -11.31 -3.60
N GLU A 145 18.81 -12.20 -4.43
CA GLU A 145 20.14 -12.81 -4.20
C GLU A 145 21.29 -11.78 -4.07
N TYR A 146 21.03 -10.52 -4.42
CA TYR A 146 21.97 -9.41 -4.24
C TYR A 146 22.23 -9.06 -2.77
N HIS A 147 21.38 -9.50 -1.84
CA HIS A 147 21.61 -9.30 -0.40
C HIS A 147 22.87 -10.03 0.10
N ASP A 148 23.21 -11.17 -0.48
CA ASP A 148 24.31 -12.03 -0.01
C ASP A 148 25.65 -11.72 -0.70
N LEU A 149 25.65 -10.81 -1.68
CA LEU A 149 26.87 -10.36 -2.39
C LEU A 149 27.78 -9.48 -1.51
N ILE A 150 27.30 -8.98 -0.38
CA ILE A 150 28.08 -8.15 0.56
C ILE A 150 28.94 -8.99 1.52
N TRP A 151 28.65 -10.29 1.69
CA TRP A 151 29.34 -11.17 2.64
C TRP A 151 30.05 -12.36 1.99
N ARG A 152 30.53 -12.20 0.75
CA ARG A 152 31.45 -13.14 0.10
C ARG A 152 32.86 -12.57 0.03
#